data_AF-A0A8X6WMS5-F1
#
_entry.id   AF-A0A8X6WMS5-F1
#
_cell.length_a   1.000
_cell.length_b   1.000
_cell.length_c   1.000
_cell.angle_alpha   90.00
_cell.angle_beta   90.00
_cell.angle_gamma   90.00
#
_symmetry.space_group_name_H-M   'P 1'
#
loop_
_entity.id
_entity.type
_entity.pdbx_description
1 polymer ?
#
loop_
_entity_poly.entity_id
_entity_poly.type
_entity_poly.pdbx_seq_one_letter_code
_entity_poly.pdbx_strand_id
1 'polypeptide(L)'
;MACTYLKKIPVNSLNTTYNVIQGDVFPYTFFGIPADIVLRVKSNFLSSSSGTMGLDGILKDTSWKYNSAIVSVTTVYRTVDRMIRKNATALEDWSKKVPQAQTHYADSLFYGGWAVVLFRFRCDIPSDVLKVKDVLTKHLGVVGPLAEDTLAKWNDAIEEIRADDGIRGSVNLYTHVYSSVTLSEIDSPTSLLKAIDKLKEAVGSLGQPLFMNLEPLHDLDKKYPEVHENIEMLSELEKLDEMYDDVKVTVVSMRRWMAETLTDFDDDQEQKVSAFLQFKD
;
A
#
# COMPACT_ATOMS: atom_id res chain seq x y z
N MET A 1 29.52 3.58 -5.80
CA MET A 1 29.39 4.84 -6.56
C MET A 1 29.31 5.97 -5.53
N ALA A 2 30.39 6.71 -5.27
CA ALA A 2 30.38 7.81 -4.29
C ALA A 2 30.09 9.13 -5.04
N CYS A 3 28.96 9.74 -4.72
CA CYS A 3 28.28 10.74 -5.55
C CYS A 3 28.69 12.17 -5.17
N THR A 4 29.58 12.78 -5.94
CA THR A 4 29.76 14.25 -5.99
C THR A 4 28.86 14.92 -7.05
N TYR A 5 28.02 14.15 -7.76
CA TYR A 5 27.38 14.61 -9.01
C TYR A 5 25.85 14.48 -9.08
N LEU A 6 25.14 14.23 -7.97
CA LEU A 6 23.67 14.23 -8.02
C LEU A 6 23.16 15.66 -8.20
N LYS A 7 22.38 15.89 -9.26
CA LYS A 7 21.66 17.15 -9.47
C LYS A 7 20.47 17.18 -8.52
N LYS A 8 20.42 18.20 -7.65
CA LYS A 8 19.31 18.43 -6.73
C LYS A 8 18.20 19.26 -7.42
N ILE A 9 17.06 18.61 -7.55
CA ILE A 9 15.71 18.97 -8.03
C ILE A 9 14.69 19.50 -7.02
N PRO A 10 14.57 20.78 -6.62
CA PRO A 10 13.45 21.16 -5.74
C PRO A 10 12.11 20.97 -6.48
N VAL A 11 11.16 20.26 -5.87
CA VAL A 11 9.84 19.98 -6.48
C VAL A 11 8.70 20.60 -5.65
N ASN A 12 8.67 20.34 -4.34
CA ASN A 12 7.63 20.81 -3.40
C ASN A 12 6.19 20.55 -3.90
N SER A 13 5.90 19.33 -4.35
CA SER A 13 4.56 18.95 -4.83
C SER A 13 3.84 18.06 -3.83
N LEU A 14 2.59 18.40 -3.51
CA LEU A 14 1.68 17.55 -2.76
C LEU A 14 0.64 16.97 -3.71
N ASN A 15 0.50 15.64 -3.72
CA ASN A 15 -0.56 14.96 -4.45
C ASN A 15 -1.37 14.11 -3.46
N THR A 16 -2.70 14.27 -3.48
CA THR A 16 -3.62 13.47 -2.69
C THR A 16 -4.71 12.89 -3.57
N THR A 17 -4.87 11.58 -3.52
CA THR A 17 -5.86 10.83 -4.30
C THR A 17 -6.61 9.88 -3.39
N TYR A 18 -7.91 9.72 -3.61
CA TYR A 18 -8.69 8.65 -2.98
C TYR A 18 -8.94 7.51 -3.98
N ASN A 19 -9.19 6.33 -3.43
CA ASN A 19 -9.63 5.16 -4.17
C ASN A 19 -10.66 4.36 -3.34
N VAL A 20 -11.83 4.13 -3.91
CA VAL A 20 -12.84 3.19 -3.39
C VAL A 20 -12.46 1.80 -3.87
N ILE A 21 -11.95 0.95 -2.97
CA ILE A 21 -11.41 -0.36 -3.32
C ILE A 21 -12.53 -1.28 -3.80
N GLN A 22 -12.52 -1.58 -5.09
CA GLN A 22 -13.52 -2.44 -5.73
C GLN A 22 -13.15 -3.92 -5.63
N GLY A 23 -11.91 -4.26 -5.99
CA GLY A 23 -11.45 -5.64 -6.13
C GLY A 23 -10.96 -6.28 -4.83
N ASP A 24 -10.52 -7.52 -5.00
CA ASP A 24 -10.01 -8.38 -3.92
C ASP A 24 -8.49 -8.33 -3.79
N VAL A 25 -7.81 -7.43 -4.50
CA VAL A 25 -6.37 -7.18 -4.31
C VAL A 25 -6.18 -5.75 -3.83
N PHE A 26 -5.35 -5.58 -2.80
CA PHE A 26 -5.03 -4.24 -2.32
C PHE A 26 -4.35 -3.48 -3.47
N PRO A 27 -4.77 -2.26 -3.81
CA PRO A 27 -4.42 -1.71 -5.11
C PRO A 27 -3.07 -0.98 -5.02
N TYR A 28 -2.01 -1.75 -4.74
CA TYR A 28 -0.69 -1.24 -4.44
C TYR A 28 0.01 -0.59 -5.64
N THR A 29 -0.48 -0.88 -6.85
CA THR A 29 -0.06 -0.26 -8.10
C THR A 29 -0.32 1.25 -8.10
N PHE A 30 -1.31 1.74 -7.33
CA PHE A 30 -1.50 3.19 -7.12
C PHE A 30 -0.37 3.84 -6.33
N PHE A 31 0.39 3.06 -5.53
CA PHE A 31 1.61 3.55 -4.89
C PHE A 31 2.85 3.34 -5.77
N GLY A 32 2.69 2.83 -7.00
CA GLY A 32 3.81 2.52 -7.90
C GLY A 32 4.70 1.39 -7.38
N ILE A 33 4.16 0.49 -6.56
CA ILE A 33 4.92 -0.65 -6.02
C ILE A 33 4.68 -1.85 -6.94
N PRO A 34 5.73 -2.47 -7.51
CA PRO A 34 5.58 -3.65 -8.32
C PRO A 34 5.27 -4.89 -7.47
N ALA A 35 4.57 -5.87 -8.06
CA ALA A 35 4.11 -7.08 -7.36
C ALA A 35 5.26 -7.90 -6.75
N ASP A 36 6.44 -7.92 -7.38
CA ASP A 36 7.60 -8.63 -6.86
C ASP A 36 8.08 -8.04 -5.52
N ILE A 37 8.04 -6.72 -5.37
CA ILE A 37 8.37 -6.03 -4.12
C ILE A 37 7.30 -6.29 -3.07
N VAL A 38 6.01 -6.28 -3.45
CA VAL A 38 4.91 -6.62 -2.55
C VAL A 38 5.08 -8.01 -1.98
N LEU A 39 5.30 -9.00 -2.84
CA LEU A 39 5.50 -10.39 -2.44
C LEU A 39 6.71 -10.55 -1.51
N ARG A 40 7.84 -9.89 -1.81
CA ARG A 40 9.03 -9.89 -0.93
C ARG A 40 8.74 -9.28 0.44
N VAL A 41 7.92 -8.22 0.50
CA VAL A 41 7.49 -7.63 1.77
C VAL A 41 6.60 -8.60 2.53
N LYS A 42 5.56 -9.12 1.88
CA LYS A 42 4.60 -10.08 2.48
C LYS A 42 5.29 -11.34 3.02
N SER A 43 6.29 -11.85 2.31
CA SER A 43 7.10 -13.01 2.71
C SER A 43 8.29 -12.70 3.64
N ASN A 44 8.40 -11.47 4.15
CA ASN A 44 9.47 -11.02 5.06
C ASN A 44 10.90 -11.08 4.48
N PHE A 45 11.07 -11.22 3.17
CA PHE A 45 12.39 -11.06 2.51
C PHE A 45 12.81 -9.60 2.39
N LEU A 46 11.84 -8.68 2.43
CA LEU A 46 12.06 -7.24 2.45
C LEU A 46 11.23 -6.63 3.58
N SER A 47 11.77 -5.61 4.24
CA SER A 47 11.04 -4.82 5.22
C SER A 47 11.36 -3.33 5.06
N SER A 48 10.36 -2.50 5.29
CA SER A 48 10.54 -1.06 5.39
C SER A 48 11.10 -0.69 6.76
N SER A 49 11.82 0.43 6.81
CA SER A 49 12.35 0.98 8.06
C SER A 49 11.26 1.32 9.08
N SER A 50 10.05 1.61 8.59
CA SER A 50 8.88 1.92 9.41
C SER A 50 8.09 0.67 9.86
N GLY A 51 8.48 -0.53 9.39
CA GLY A 51 7.87 -1.80 9.77
C GLY A 51 6.34 -1.80 9.64
N THR A 52 5.65 -2.31 10.65
CA THR A 52 4.18 -2.45 10.69
C THR A 52 3.41 -1.13 10.67
N MET A 53 4.07 0.00 10.95
CA MET A 53 3.46 1.34 10.87
C MET A 53 3.67 1.99 9.50
N GLY A 54 4.50 1.38 8.64
CA GLY A 54 4.81 1.84 7.30
C GLY A 54 4.28 0.91 6.21
N LEU A 55 5.11 0.68 5.20
CA LEU A 55 4.71 -0.04 4.00
C LEU A 55 4.43 -1.53 4.27
N ASP A 56 5.11 -2.12 5.26
CA ASP A 56 4.88 -3.52 5.61
C ASP A 56 3.49 -3.69 6.20
N GLY A 57 3.06 -2.72 7.02
CA GLY A 57 1.74 -2.71 7.63
C GLY A 57 0.65 -2.71 6.57
N ILE A 58 0.68 -1.75 5.65
CA ILE A 58 -0.35 -1.63 4.62
C ILE A 58 -0.38 -2.82 3.66
N LEU A 59 0.78 -3.38 3.28
CA LEU A 59 0.84 -4.50 2.34
C LEU A 59 0.50 -5.84 2.99
N LYS A 60 0.76 -6.01 4.29
CA LYS A 60 0.44 -7.25 5.03
C LYS A 60 -0.94 -7.22 5.66
N ASP A 61 -1.55 -6.05 5.75
CA ASP A 61 -2.88 -5.93 6.29
C ASP A 61 -3.88 -6.54 5.32
N THR A 62 -4.51 -7.64 5.70
CA THR A 62 -5.63 -8.26 4.98
C THR A 62 -6.97 -7.91 5.62
N SER A 63 -6.96 -7.17 6.74
CA SER A 63 -8.17 -6.92 7.52
C SER A 63 -9.20 -6.06 6.80
N TRP A 64 -8.76 -5.33 5.76
CA TRP A 64 -9.61 -4.56 4.87
C TRP A 64 -10.55 -5.42 4.02
N LYS A 65 -10.26 -6.73 3.84
CA LYS A 65 -11.14 -7.67 3.13
C LYS A 65 -12.34 -8.13 3.97
N TYR A 66 -12.33 -7.98 5.30
CA TYR A 66 -13.39 -8.52 6.15
C TYR A 66 -14.55 -7.55 6.32
N ASN A 67 -15.69 -7.91 5.75
CA ASN A 67 -16.97 -7.24 5.95
C ASN A 67 -16.87 -5.71 5.82
N SER A 68 -15.97 -5.20 4.98
CA SER A 68 -15.65 -3.78 4.94
C SER A 68 -15.61 -3.26 3.51
N ALA A 69 -16.27 -2.14 3.28
CA ALA A 69 -15.98 -1.30 2.13
C ALA A 69 -14.87 -0.31 2.53
N ILE A 70 -13.94 -0.03 1.62
CA ILE A 70 -12.73 0.72 1.94
C ILE A 70 -12.60 1.89 1.00
N VAL A 71 -12.40 3.08 1.57
CA VAL A 71 -11.90 4.24 0.84
C VAL A 71 -10.46 4.47 1.32
N SER A 72 -9.48 4.22 0.46
CA SER A 72 -8.10 4.59 0.75
C SER A 72 -7.84 6.02 0.29
N VAL A 73 -7.12 6.79 1.09
CA VAL A 73 -6.63 8.11 0.70
C VAL A 73 -5.12 8.11 0.80
N THR A 74 -4.48 8.30 -0.35
CA THR A 74 -3.04 8.33 -0.51
C THR A 74 -2.58 9.76 -0.66
N THR A 75 -1.66 10.19 0.19
CA THR A 75 -1.00 11.49 0.09
C THR A 75 0.50 11.28 -0.09
N VAL A 76 1.06 11.92 -1.12
CA VAL A 76 2.50 11.95 -1.37
C VAL A 76 2.95 13.40 -1.42
N TYR A 77 3.88 13.76 -0.54
CA TYR A 77 4.56 15.05 -0.56
C TYR A 77 5.99 14.86 -1.03
N ARG A 78 6.33 15.38 -2.21
CA ARG A 78 7.66 15.28 -2.82
C ARG A 78 8.42 16.59 -2.64
N THR A 79 9.58 16.51 -2.02
CA THR A 79 10.42 17.68 -1.70
C THR A 79 11.50 17.88 -2.76
N VAL A 80 12.27 16.82 -3.06
CA VAL A 80 13.53 16.89 -3.78
C VAL A 80 13.73 15.67 -4.65
N ASP A 81 14.15 15.90 -5.89
CA ASP A 81 14.74 14.87 -6.74
C ASP A 81 16.26 14.90 -6.69
N ARG A 82 16.86 13.72 -6.68
CA ARG A 82 18.30 13.55 -6.88
C ARG A 82 18.49 12.62 -8.06
N MET A 83 19.07 13.12 -9.14
CA MET A 83 19.33 12.36 -10.35
C MET A 83 20.80 12.46 -10.76
N ILE A 84 21.32 11.41 -11.39
CA ILE A 84 22.62 11.46 -12.05
C ILE A 84 22.53 12.50 -13.19
N ARG A 85 23.59 13.31 -13.35
CA ARG A 85 23.63 14.28 -14.47
C ARG A 85 23.76 13.52 -15.78
N LYS A 86 23.07 13.97 -16.83
CA LYS A 86 23.11 13.35 -18.17
C LYS A 86 24.52 13.22 -18.77
N ASN A 87 25.46 14.06 -18.34
CA ASN A 87 26.86 14.05 -18.77
C ASN A 87 27.82 13.47 -17.71
N ALA A 88 27.30 12.83 -16.67
CA ALA A 88 28.13 12.16 -15.68
C ALA A 88 28.78 10.93 -16.32
N THR A 89 30.08 10.79 -16.13
CA THR A 89 30.83 9.60 -16.50
C THR A 89 30.97 8.68 -15.30
N ALA A 90 30.93 7.37 -15.52
CA ALA A 90 31.18 6.40 -14.46
C ALA A 90 32.62 6.55 -13.91
N LEU A 91 32.81 6.31 -12.61
CA LEU A 91 34.13 6.39 -11.97
C LEU A 91 35.04 5.28 -12.51
N GLU A 92 36.29 5.55 -12.87
CA GLU A 92 37.18 4.57 -13.56
C GLU A 92 37.25 3.17 -12.89
N ASP A 93 37.11 3.09 -11.56
CA ASP A 93 37.17 1.85 -10.79
C ASP A 93 35.82 1.31 -10.30
N TRP A 94 34.70 1.87 -10.79
CA TRP A 94 33.35 1.51 -10.34
C TRP A 94 33.08 0.01 -10.48
N SER A 95 33.53 -0.57 -11.58
CA SER A 95 33.24 -1.95 -11.96
C SER A 95 34.06 -2.97 -11.17
N LYS A 96 35.06 -2.52 -10.39
CA LYS A 96 35.78 -3.31 -9.38
C LYS A 96 35.07 -3.31 -8.02
N LYS A 97 34.22 -2.30 -7.77
CA LYS A 97 33.48 -2.11 -6.52
C LYS A 97 32.08 -2.74 -6.55
N VAL A 98 31.55 -3.02 -7.74
CA VAL A 98 30.20 -3.58 -7.92
C VAL A 98 30.31 -5.07 -8.26
N PRO A 99 29.80 -5.97 -7.39
CA PRO A 99 29.80 -7.41 -7.66
C PRO A 99 29.11 -7.75 -8.98
N GLN A 100 29.62 -8.74 -9.73
CA GLN A 100 29.07 -9.14 -11.04
C GLN A 100 27.62 -9.63 -10.99
N ALA A 101 27.16 -10.08 -9.81
CA ALA A 101 25.77 -10.51 -9.62
C ALA A 101 24.77 -9.33 -9.54
N GLN A 102 25.24 -8.09 -9.42
CA GLN A 102 24.36 -6.92 -9.42
C GLN A 102 23.87 -6.62 -10.84
N THR A 103 22.61 -6.20 -10.94
CA THR A 103 21.94 -5.99 -12.24
C THR A 103 21.66 -4.53 -12.53
N HIS A 104 21.51 -3.69 -11.51
CA HIS A 104 21.10 -2.29 -11.67
C HIS A 104 21.94 -1.31 -10.86
N TYR A 105 21.91 -0.05 -11.26
CA TYR A 105 22.35 1.09 -10.46
C TYR A 105 21.20 2.08 -10.27
N ALA A 106 21.25 2.85 -9.18
CA ALA A 106 20.28 3.92 -8.94
C ALA A 106 20.60 5.14 -9.79
N ASP A 107 19.75 5.44 -10.77
CA ASP A 107 19.85 6.64 -11.61
C ASP A 107 19.27 7.86 -10.91
N SER A 108 18.10 7.70 -10.29
CA SER A 108 17.44 8.77 -9.58
C SER A 108 16.69 8.31 -8.35
N LEU A 109 16.57 9.22 -7.38
CA LEU A 109 15.83 9.05 -6.13
C LEU A 109 14.95 10.27 -5.89
N PHE A 110 13.69 10.01 -5.55
CA PHE A 110 12.74 11.04 -5.14
C PHE A 110 12.59 11.00 -3.63
N TYR A 111 12.64 12.17 -2.99
CA TYR A 111 12.55 12.31 -1.55
C TYR A 111 11.26 13.04 -1.14
N GLY A 112 10.80 12.75 0.08
CA GLY A 112 9.67 13.42 0.68
C GLY A 112 9.01 12.59 1.78
N GLY A 113 7.68 12.59 1.83
CA GLY A 113 6.91 11.73 2.72
C GLY A 113 5.60 11.30 2.10
N TRP A 114 5.04 10.24 2.67
CA TRP A 114 3.77 9.68 2.26
C TRP A 114 2.90 9.35 3.46
N ALA A 115 1.59 9.31 3.21
CA ALA A 115 0.60 8.81 4.14
C ALA A 115 -0.49 8.07 3.37
N VAL A 116 -0.97 6.96 3.92
CA VAL A 116 -2.14 6.25 3.44
C VAL A 116 -3.12 6.10 4.59
N VAL A 117 -4.32 6.59 4.37
CA VAL A 117 -5.42 6.54 5.33
C VAL A 117 -6.48 5.61 4.79
N LEU A 118 -6.80 4.55 5.52
CA LEU A 118 -7.85 3.60 5.17
C LEU A 118 -9.09 3.92 5.99
N PHE A 119 -10.13 4.44 5.34
CA PHE A 119 -11.46 4.58 5.92
C PHE A 119 -12.24 3.31 5.66
N ARG A 120 -12.57 2.59 6.74
CA ARG A 120 -13.19 1.28 6.71
C ARG A 120 -14.63 1.37 7.16
N PHE A 121 -15.53 1.09 6.25
CA PHE A 121 -16.95 0.97 6.51
C PHE A 121 -17.27 -0.48 6.82
N ARG A 122 -17.06 -0.85 8.09
CA ARG A 122 -17.28 -2.21 8.57
C ARG A 122 -18.78 -2.44 8.73
N CYS A 123 -19.30 -3.39 7.96
CA CYS A 123 -20.67 -3.85 8.00
C CYS A 123 -20.79 -4.99 9.01
N ASP A 124 -21.86 -5.01 9.81
CA ASP A 124 -22.17 -6.17 10.64
C ASP A 124 -22.51 -7.41 9.79
N ILE A 125 -23.18 -7.17 8.65
CA ILE A 125 -23.61 -8.21 7.72
C ILE A 125 -22.69 -8.18 6.48
N PRO A 126 -21.97 -9.28 6.17
CA PRO A 126 -21.01 -9.32 5.06
C PRO A 126 -21.60 -8.95 3.68
N SER A 127 -22.85 -9.32 3.40
CA SER A 127 -23.48 -9.05 2.11
C SER A 127 -23.73 -7.56 1.85
N ASP A 128 -23.80 -6.75 2.91
CA ASP A 128 -24.14 -5.34 2.80
C ASP A 128 -22.94 -4.53 2.29
N VAL A 129 -21.72 -5.11 2.32
CA VAL A 129 -20.48 -4.50 1.82
C VAL A 129 -20.60 -4.06 0.37
N LEU A 130 -21.19 -4.89 -0.50
CA LEU A 130 -21.35 -4.55 -1.91
C LEU A 130 -22.22 -3.30 -2.07
N LYS A 131 -23.30 -3.20 -1.30
CA LYS A 131 -24.18 -2.05 -1.34
C LYS A 131 -23.51 -0.78 -0.81
N VAL A 132 -22.75 -0.90 0.27
CA VAL A 132 -21.94 0.21 0.79
C VAL A 132 -20.90 0.66 -0.25
N LYS A 133 -20.21 -0.29 -0.91
CA LYS A 133 -19.29 0.01 -2.02
C LYS A 133 -20.00 0.73 -3.17
N ASP A 134 -21.19 0.31 -3.55
CA ASP A 134 -21.98 0.94 -4.61
C ASP A 134 -22.34 2.38 -4.26
N VAL A 135 -22.80 2.64 -3.03
CA VAL A 135 -23.12 4.00 -2.56
C VAL A 135 -21.86 4.87 -2.55
N LEU A 136 -20.74 4.38 -2.02
CA LEU A 136 -19.47 5.10 -2.05
C LEU A 136 -19.04 5.43 -3.49
N THR A 137 -19.15 4.46 -4.40
CA THR A 137 -18.76 4.62 -5.80
C THR A 137 -19.70 5.54 -6.56
N LYS A 138 -20.99 5.57 -6.23
CA LYS A 138 -21.98 6.49 -6.81
C LYS A 138 -21.62 7.95 -6.52
N HIS A 139 -21.19 8.25 -5.30
CA HIS A 139 -20.87 9.62 -4.86
C HIS A 139 -19.44 10.04 -5.17
N LEU A 140 -18.48 9.15 -4.95
CA LEU A 140 -17.06 9.44 -5.08
C LEU A 140 -16.50 8.98 -6.43
N GLY A 141 -17.14 8.06 -7.15
CA GLY A 141 -16.46 7.31 -8.20
C GLY A 141 -15.43 6.33 -7.63
N VAL A 142 -14.68 5.65 -8.51
CA VAL A 142 -13.68 4.66 -8.08
C VAL A 142 -12.38 5.34 -7.63
N VAL A 143 -11.84 6.26 -8.42
CA VAL A 143 -10.60 6.99 -8.11
C VAL A 143 -10.80 8.47 -8.43
N GLY A 144 -10.23 9.33 -7.60
CA GLY A 144 -10.20 10.76 -7.88
C GLY A 144 -9.19 11.52 -7.02
N PRO A 145 -8.90 12.79 -7.38
CA PRO A 145 -8.14 13.68 -6.53
C PRO A 145 -8.97 14.06 -5.29
N LEU A 146 -8.34 14.18 -4.13
CA LEU A 146 -9.03 14.71 -2.94
C LEU A 146 -9.08 16.24 -3.05
N ALA A 147 -10.28 16.76 -3.35
CA ALA A 147 -10.57 18.18 -3.43
C ALA A 147 -11.64 18.58 -2.40
N GLU A 148 -11.90 19.88 -2.27
CA GLU A 148 -12.85 20.41 -1.27
C GLU A 148 -14.27 19.87 -1.49
N ASP A 149 -14.70 19.68 -2.74
CA ASP A 149 -16.00 19.09 -3.09
C ASP A 149 -16.09 17.59 -2.80
N THR A 150 -14.94 16.89 -2.72
CA THR A 150 -14.91 15.47 -2.37
C THR A 150 -15.43 15.23 -0.96
N LEU A 151 -15.19 16.16 -0.03
CA LEU A 151 -15.67 16.04 1.35
C LEU A 151 -17.21 16.09 1.43
N ALA A 152 -17.83 16.98 0.65
CA ALA A 152 -19.29 17.07 0.59
C ALA A 152 -19.89 15.76 0.06
N LYS A 153 -19.38 15.26 -1.08
CA LYS A 153 -19.79 13.97 -1.67
C LYS A 153 -19.59 12.80 -0.72
N TRP A 154 -18.51 12.82 0.06
CA TRP A 154 -18.25 11.78 1.06
C TRP A 154 -19.29 11.80 2.18
N ASN A 155 -19.59 12.99 2.71
CA ASN A 155 -20.63 13.12 3.73
C ASN A 155 -22.01 12.69 3.19
N ASP A 156 -22.34 13.07 1.96
CA ASP A 156 -23.57 12.62 1.30
C ASP A 156 -23.63 11.08 1.18
N ALA A 157 -22.51 10.43 0.87
CA ALA A 157 -22.41 8.98 0.85
C ALA A 157 -22.62 8.35 2.23
N ILE A 158 -22.05 8.94 3.30
CA ILE A 158 -22.23 8.47 4.67
C ILE A 158 -23.70 8.57 5.10
N GLU A 159 -24.36 9.68 4.79
CA GLU A 159 -25.77 9.88 5.11
C GLU A 159 -26.67 8.95 4.29
N GLU A 160 -26.38 8.71 3.02
CA GLU A 160 -27.10 7.71 2.20
C GLU A 160 -26.92 6.29 2.77
N ILE A 161 -25.70 5.90 3.16
CA ILE A 161 -25.44 4.59 3.82
C ILE A 161 -26.27 4.42 5.09
N ARG A 162 -26.43 5.49 5.88
CA ARG A 162 -27.20 5.45 7.14
C ARG A 162 -28.70 5.38 6.92
N ALA A 163 -29.19 5.94 5.82
CA ALA A 163 -30.62 6.03 5.50
C ALA A 163 -31.12 4.92 4.56
N ASP A 164 -30.22 4.12 3.98
CA ASP A 164 -30.60 3.08 3.02
C ASP A 164 -31.19 1.84 3.71
N ASP A 165 -32.51 1.68 3.58
CA ASP A 165 -33.28 0.54 4.12
C ASP A 165 -32.82 -0.85 3.63
N GLY A 166 -32.06 -0.92 2.54
CA GLY A 166 -31.50 -2.18 2.04
C GLY A 166 -30.12 -2.52 2.61
N ILE A 167 -29.54 -1.68 3.47
CA ILE A 167 -28.43 -2.03 4.35
C ILE A 167 -29.05 -2.52 5.66
N ARG A 168 -28.90 -3.81 5.94
CA ARG A 168 -29.66 -4.52 6.98
C ARG A 168 -28.98 -4.42 8.35
N GLY A 169 -27.65 -4.40 8.37
CA GLY A 169 -26.84 -4.28 9.58
C GLY A 169 -26.37 -2.85 9.85
N SER A 170 -25.69 -2.63 10.98
CA SER A 170 -25.01 -1.34 11.19
C SER A 170 -23.73 -1.26 10.36
N VAL A 171 -23.37 -0.03 9.98
CA VAL A 171 -22.11 0.27 9.29
C VAL A 171 -21.30 1.21 10.17
N ASN A 172 -20.17 0.72 10.67
CA ASN A 172 -19.26 1.44 11.56
C ASN A 172 -18.03 1.91 10.79
N LEU A 173 -17.69 3.19 10.94
CA LEU A 173 -16.50 3.78 10.31
C LEU A 173 -15.29 3.66 11.24
N TYR A 174 -14.23 3.03 10.74
CA TYR A 174 -12.92 2.97 11.40
C TYR A 174 -11.85 3.56 10.51
N THR A 175 -10.85 4.22 11.09
CA THR A 175 -9.71 4.75 10.34
C THR A 175 -8.44 4.02 10.74
N HIS A 176 -7.62 3.70 9.75
CA HIS A 176 -6.26 3.23 9.96
C HIS A 176 -5.28 4.07 9.16
N VAL A 177 -4.17 4.48 9.79
CA VAL A 177 -3.20 5.40 9.19
C VAL A 177 -1.83 4.74 9.11
N TYR A 178 -1.28 4.69 7.90
CA TYR A 178 0.11 4.33 7.63
C TYR A 178 0.85 5.56 7.13
N SER A 179 2.04 5.86 7.64
CA SER A 179 2.78 7.03 7.17
C SER A 179 4.27 6.93 7.42
N SER A 180 5.03 7.59 6.54
CA SER A 180 6.47 7.82 6.72
C SER A 180 6.83 8.71 7.92
N VAL A 181 5.86 9.47 8.44
CA VAL A 181 6.02 10.38 9.59
C VAL A 181 4.82 10.26 10.52
N THR A 182 4.96 10.70 11.76
CA THR A 182 3.81 10.72 12.68
C THR A 182 2.82 11.79 12.26
N LEU A 183 1.55 11.40 12.09
CA LEU A 183 0.44 12.31 11.82
C LEU A 183 -0.46 12.45 13.06
N SER A 184 -1.21 13.54 13.12
CA SER A 184 -2.31 13.66 14.10
C SER A 184 -3.39 12.63 13.81
N GLU A 185 -4.17 12.29 14.84
CA GLU A 185 -5.31 11.39 14.72
C GLU A 185 -6.26 11.84 13.59
N ILE A 186 -6.69 10.87 12.79
CA ILE A 186 -7.59 11.05 11.65
C ILE A 186 -8.82 10.19 11.90
N ASP A 187 -9.93 10.82 12.27
CA ASP A 187 -11.20 10.17 12.58
C ASP A 187 -12.29 10.46 11.54
N SER A 188 -12.02 11.44 10.66
CA SER A 188 -13.01 12.02 9.77
C SER A 188 -12.35 12.63 8.53
N PRO A 189 -13.10 12.79 7.41
CA PRO A 189 -12.61 13.48 6.22
C PRO A 189 -12.12 14.93 6.49
N THR A 190 -12.73 15.62 7.45
CA THR A 190 -12.29 16.96 7.86
C THR A 190 -10.95 16.95 8.60
N SER A 191 -10.74 15.98 9.50
CA SER A 191 -9.44 15.80 10.19
C SER A 191 -8.32 15.41 9.22
N LEU A 192 -8.64 14.70 8.14
CA LEU A 192 -7.71 14.27 7.10
C LEU A 192 -7.04 15.46 6.41
N LEU A 193 -7.79 16.49 6.01
CA LEU A 193 -7.20 17.68 5.39
C LEU A 193 -6.17 18.35 6.31
N LYS A 194 -6.49 18.47 7.60
CA LYS A 194 -5.57 19.02 8.59
C LYS A 194 -4.31 18.16 8.74
N ALA A 195 -4.45 16.83 8.68
CA ALA A 195 -3.33 15.91 8.74
C ALA A 195 -2.44 15.99 7.48
N ILE A 196 -3.04 16.19 6.31
CA ILE A 196 -2.34 16.40 5.03
C ILE A 196 -1.49 17.67 5.07
N ASP A 197 -2.00 18.76 5.64
CA ASP A 197 -1.22 19.99 5.79
C ASP A 197 -0.03 19.79 6.74
N LYS A 198 -0.26 19.10 7.87
CA LYS A 198 0.80 18.75 8.83
C LYS A 198 1.85 17.81 8.26
N LEU A 199 1.50 16.95 7.30
CA LEU A 199 2.45 16.07 6.63
C LEU A 199 3.61 16.88 6.03
N LYS A 200 3.32 18.02 5.37
CA LYS A 200 4.35 18.89 4.77
C LYS A 200 5.35 19.40 5.81
N GLU A 201 4.84 19.84 6.95
CA GLU A 201 5.66 20.34 8.05
C GLU A 201 6.52 19.23 8.66
N ALA A 202 5.93 18.06 8.90
CA ALA A 202 6.60 16.90 9.50
C ALA A 202 7.69 16.32 8.59
N VAL A 203 7.49 16.34 7.27
CA VAL A 203 8.49 15.87 6.29
C VAL A 203 9.71 16.79 6.21
N GLY A 204 9.51 18.10 6.42
CA GLY A 204 10.58 19.09 6.37
C GLY A 204 11.18 19.29 4.97
N SER A 205 12.47 19.61 4.91
CA SER A 205 13.14 20.07 3.68
C SER A 205 13.65 18.96 2.75
N LEU A 206 13.77 17.72 3.24
CA LEU A 206 14.22 16.57 2.46
C LEU A 206 13.27 15.40 2.60
N GLY A 207 12.89 14.98 3.81
CA GLY A 207 12.11 13.76 4.00
C GLY A 207 12.91 12.47 3.72
N GLN A 208 12.18 11.38 3.58
CA GLN A 208 12.69 10.03 3.30
C GLN A 208 12.72 9.73 1.79
N PRO A 209 13.56 8.79 1.31
CA PRO A 209 13.46 8.28 -0.05
C PRO A 209 12.09 7.62 -0.28
N LEU A 210 11.38 8.03 -1.32
CA LEU A 210 10.06 7.51 -1.68
C LEU A 210 10.14 6.54 -2.86
N PHE A 211 10.82 6.97 -3.92
CA PHE A 211 10.94 6.23 -5.17
C PHE A 211 12.38 6.24 -5.64
N MET A 212 12.81 5.13 -6.24
CA MET A 212 14.13 4.98 -6.83
C MET A 212 13.97 4.43 -8.24
N ASN A 213 14.51 5.14 -9.22
CA ASN A 213 14.63 4.64 -10.58
C ASN A 213 15.94 3.84 -10.69
N LEU A 214 15.82 2.62 -11.18
CA LEU A 214 16.95 1.71 -11.38
C LEU A 214 17.18 1.53 -12.88
N GLU A 215 18.43 1.65 -13.29
CA GLU A 215 18.85 1.46 -14.69
C GLU A 215 19.80 0.24 -14.78
N PRO A 216 19.77 -0.53 -15.88
CA PRO A 216 20.61 -1.73 -16.02
C PRO A 216 22.11 -1.40 -16.04
N LEU A 217 22.90 -2.16 -15.27
CA LEU A 217 24.37 -2.06 -15.31
C LEU A 217 24.96 -2.54 -16.65
N HIS A 218 24.25 -3.44 -17.34
CA HIS A 218 24.63 -3.97 -18.65
C HIS A 218 24.76 -2.87 -19.73
N ASP A 219 24.02 -1.77 -19.57
CA ASP A 219 24.09 -0.62 -20.49
C ASP A 219 25.37 0.20 -20.29
N LEU A 220 25.96 0.14 -19.09
CA LEU A 220 27.25 0.75 -18.79
C LEU A 220 28.43 -0.17 -19.11
N ASP A 221 28.29 -1.48 -18.85
CA ASP A 221 29.34 -2.48 -19.08
C ASP A 221 28.72 -3.86 -19.36
N LYS A 222 29.01 -4.40 -20.55
CA LYS A 222 28.44 -5.65 -21.06
C LYS A 222 28.81 -6.90 -20.26
N LYS A 223 29.75 -6.81 -19.31
CA LYS A 223 30.08 -7.92 -18.41
C LYS A 223 28.97 -8.24 -17.39
N TYR A 224 28.07 -7.28 -17.12
CA TYR A 224 26.95 -7.50 -16.21
C TYR A 224 25.80 -8.21 -16.92
N PRO A 225 24.95 -8.97 -16.19
CA PRO A 225 23.81 -9.65 -16.80
C PRO A 225 22.87 -8.67 -17.49
N GLU A 226 22.46 -9.02 -18.70
CA GLU A 226 21.36 -8.32 -19.36
C GLU A 226 20.05 -8.67 -18.65
N VAL A 227 19.23 -7.65 -18.38
CA VAL A 227 17.95 -7.81 -17.69
C VAL A 227 16.86 -7.36 -18.64
N HIS A 228 15.90 -8.24 -18.88
CA HIS A 228 14.69 -7.92 -19.62
C HIS A 228 13.49 -8.12 -18.70
N GLU A 229 12.57 -7.17 -18.70
CA GLU A 229 11.32 -7.30 -17.98
C GLU A 229 10.44 -8.34 -18.68
N ASN A 230 10.07 -9.40 -17.95
CA ASN A 230 9.19 -10.44 -18.47
C ASN A 230 7.75 -10.12 -18.03
N ILE A 231 6.96 -9.59 -18.97
CA ILE A 231 5.55 -9.20 -18.75
C ILE A 231 4.70 -10.39 -18.28
N GLU A 232 4.93 -11.60 -18.82
CA GLU A 232 4.20 -12.80 -18.41
C GLU A 232 4.48 -13.12 -16.94
N MET A 233 5.75 -13.03 -16.54
CA MET A 233 6.14 -13.24 -15.14
C MET A 233 5.52 -12.21 -14.20
N LEU A 234 5.39 -10.94 -14.60
CA LEU A 234 4.71 -9.93 -13.79
C LEU A 234 3.24 -10.29 -13.54
N SER A 235 2.53 -10.75 -14.56
CA SER A 235 1.14 -11.20 -14.40
C SER A 235 1.03 -12.42 -13.48
N GLU A 236 1.97 -13.36 -13.56
CA GLU A 236 2.01 -14.51 -12.64
C GLU A 236 2.32 -14.08 -11.19
N LEU A 237 3.12 -13.03 -10.98
CA LEU A 237 3.39 -12.48 -9.66
C LEU A 237 2.15 -11.78 -9.06
N GLU A 238 1.37 -11.07 -9.87
CA GLU A 238 0.10 -10.48 -9.42
C GLU A 238 -0.90 -11.57 -8.98
N LYS A 239 -1.02 -12.66 -9.75
CA LYS A 239 -1.84 -13.82 -9.37
C LYS A 239 -1.35 -14.48 -8.07
N LEU A 240 -0.03 -14.63 -7.93
CA LEU A 240 0.56 -15.20 -6.71
C LEU A 240 0.27 -14.34 -5.49
N ASP A 241 0.25 -13.02 -5.65
CA ASP A 241 -0.11 -12.07 -4.59
C ASP A 241 -1.57 -12.22 -4.14
N GLU A 242 -2.49 -12.36 -5.09
CA GLU A 242 -3.90 -12.64 -4.83
C GLU A 242 -4.07 -13.97 -4.07
N MET A 243 -3.43 -15.05 -4.56
CA MET A 243 -3.46 -16.37 -3.92
C MET A 243 -2.89 -16.32 -2.50
N TYR A 244 -1.83 -15.55 -2.26
CA TYR A 244 -1.25 -15.37 -0.94
C TYR A 244 -2.25 -14.71 0.02
N ASP A 245 -2.92 -13.65 -0.42
CA ASP A 245 -3.94 -12.98 0.38
C ASP A 245 -5.13 -13.89 0.69
N ASP A 246 -5.56 -14.70 -0.27
CA ASP A 246 -6.67 -15.64 -0.07
C ASP A 246 -6.35 -16.72 0.97
N VAL A 247 -5.12 -17.24 0.96
CA VAL A 247 -4.65 -18.18 2.00
C VAL A 247 -4.66 -17.50 3.36
N LYS A 248 -4.09 -16.28 3.49
CA LYS A 248 -4.12 -15.50 4.73
C LYS A 248 -5.53 -15.25 5.21
N VAL A 249 -6.43 -14.87 4.30
CA VAL A 249 -7.83 -14.59 4.61
C VAL A 249 -8.55 -15.83 5.11
N THR A 250 -8.33 -16.97 4.44
CA THR A 250 -8.91 -18.26 4.81
C THR A 250 -8.47 -18.68 6.20
N VAL A 251 -7.17 -18.57 6.52
CA VAL A 251 -6.64 -18.91 7.85
C VAL A 251 -7.30 -18.07 8.95
N VAL A 252 -7.46 -16.75 8.73
CA VAL A 252 -8.11 -15.87 9.71
C VAL A 252 -9.61 -16.19 9.82
N SER A 253 -10.30 -16.42 8.71
CA SER A 253 -11.72 -16.80 8.70
C SER A 253 -11.95 -18.12 9.43
N MET A 254 -11.07 -19.10 9.27
CA MET A 254 -11.12 -20.36 10.00
C MET A 254 -10.86 -20.19 11.50
N ARG A 255 -9.85 -19.39 11.88
CA ARG A 255 -9.59 -19.04 13.30
C ARG A 255 -10.81 -18.39 13.95
N ARG A 256 -11.48 -17.50 13.23
CA ARG A 256 -12.71 -16.85 13.69
C ARG A 256 -13.85 -17.84 13.81
N TRP A 257 -14.07 -18.68 12.80
CA TRP A 257 -15.10 -19.70 12.84
C TRP A 257 -14.93 -20.62 14.06
N MET A 258 -13.71 -21.06 14.37
CA MET A 258 -13.45 -21.83 15.58
C MET A 258 -13.76 -21.08 16.88
N ALA A 259 -13.46 -19.78 16.94
CA ALA A 259 -13.70 -18.99 18.14
C ALA A 259 -15.19 -18.68 18.36
N GLU A 260 -15.98 -18.62 17.28
CA GLU A 260 -17.40 -18.25 17.31
C GLU A 260 -18.35 -19.44 17.17
N THR A 261 -17.85 -20.60 16.75
CA THR A 261 -18.70 -21.79 16.57
C THR A 261 -19.16 -22.31 17.92
N LEU A 262 -20.44 -22.67 17.99
CA LEU A 262 -21.06 -23.36 19.13
C LEU A 262 -20.95 -24.89 18.99
N THR A 263 -20.20 -25.36 17.99
CA THR A 263 -19.96 -26.77 17.76
C THR A 263 -18.90 -27.27 18.73
N ASP A 264 -19.26 -28.27 19.53
CA ASP A 264 -18.29 -29.02 20.33
C ASP A 264 -17.45 -29.90 19.40
N PHE A 265 -16.13 -29.70 19.41
CA PHE A 265 -15.19 -30.55 18.68
C PHE A 265 -14.69 -31.67 19.59
N ASP A 266 -14.46 -32.85 19.03
CA ASP A 266 -13.68 -33.89 19.71
C ASP A 266 -12.16 -33.60 19.63
N ASP A 267 -11.37 -34.26 20.47
CA ASP A 267 -9.91 -34.04 20.56
C ASP A 267 -9.19 -34.25 19.21
N ASP A 268 -9.65 -35.19 18.37
CA ASP A 268 -9.06 -35.47 17.06
C ASP A 268 -9.37 -34.36 16.05
N GLN A 269 -10.59 -33.83 16.09
CA GLN A 269 -11.01 -32.67 15.31
C GLN A 269 -10.25 -31.41 15.72
N GLU A 270 -10.13 -31.12 17.01
CA GLU A 270 -9.34 -30.00 17.51
C GLU A 270 -7.87 -30.11 17.10
N GLN A 271 -7.29 -31.32 17.16
CA GLN A 271 -5.91 -31.55 16.77
C GLN A 271 -5.71 -31.34 15.26
N LYS A 272 -6.63 -31.83 14.40
CA LYS A 272 -6.56 -31.61 12.95
C LYS A 272 -6.67 -30.15 12.57
N VAL A 273 -7.61 -29.43 13.19
CA VAL A 273 -7.81 -28.01 12.94
C VAL A 273 -6.62 -27.20 13.45
N SER A 274 -6.10 -27.53 14.64
CA SER A 274 -4.89 -26.90 15.18
C SER A 274 -3.68 -27.15 14.29
N ALA A 275 -3.48 -28.38 13.80
CA ALA A 275 -2.39 -28.71 12.88
C ALA A 275 -2.49 -27.92 11.56
N PHE A 276 -3.71 -27.74 11.05
CA PHE A 276 -3.95 -26.92 9.86
C PHE A 276 -3.62 -25.44 10.10
N LEU A 277 -4.02 -24.88 11.25
CA LEU A 277 -3.81 -23.47 11.60
C LEU A 277 -2.38 -23.14 12.08
N GLN A 278 -1.59 -24.16 12.41
CA GLN A 278 -0.18 -24.06 12.75
C GLN A 278 0.74 -23.97 11.53
N PHE A 279 0.21 -23.95 10.30
CA PHE A 279 1.00 -23.64 9.10
C PHE A 279 1.65 -22.26 9.30
N LYS A 280 2.95 -22.27 9.63
CA LYS A 280 3.69 -21.09 10.10
C LYS A 280 3.84 -20.04 8.99
N ASP A 281 3.71 -18.78 9.42
CA ASP A 281 4.11 -17.57 8.69
C ASP A 281 5.58 -17.58 8.24
#